data_AF-A0A1C6JZF6-F1
#
_entry.id   AF-A0A1C6JZF6-F1
#
_cell.length_a   1.000
_cell.length_b   1.000
_cell.length_c   1.000
_cell.angle_alpha   90.00
_cell.angle_beta   90.00
_cell.angle_gamma   90.00
#
_symmetry.space_group_name_H-M   'P 1'
#
loop_
_entity.id
_entity.type
_entity.pdbx_description
1 polymer ?
#
loop_
_entity_poly.entity_id
_entity_poly.type
_entity_poly.pdbx_seq_one_letter_code
_entity_poly.pdbx_strand_id
1 'polypeptide(L)'
;MTRQVSITLVSQVVYVSGYVNGEACTFTLSDTTADGTVWTAEAARARLDIYDISITAVDAAGNAVTYNMTIYYGLNLVIDRERSDVEHAAEMRLKGVDGMTDKELDKWLEGLKGSYNATDLNRVETAVEYVSDKLASVGIHLGISVQKNWAREDLPSQSDMQRYLGNVQKIRDSIAVTEDTPELTTSMNNLTYEEANDIEKVLMHVNILLESMMKAWYYSGEIYAGEV
;
A
#
# COMPACT_ATOMS: atom_id res chain seq x y z
N MET A 1 -7.47 13.51 12.97
CA MET A 1 -6.59 14.13 11.96
C MET A 1 -7.12 13.76 10.59
N THR A 2 -7.09 14.68 9.63
CA THR A 2 -7.56 14.47 8.25
C THR A 2 -6.39 14.12 7.33
N ARG A 3 -6.70 13.57 6.14
CA ARG A 3 -5.77 13.35 5.03
C ARG A 3 -6.35 14.04 3.80
N GLN A 4 -5.52 14.82 3.11
CA GLN A 4 -5.88 15.31 1.79
C GLN A 4 -5.69 14.18 0.77
N VAL A 5 -6.78 13.79 0.13
CA VAL A 5 -6.82 12.85 -0.98
C VAL A 5 -6.78 13.66 -2.28
N SER A 6 -6.04 13.18 -3.27
CA SER A 6 -5.82 13.83 -4.56
C SER A 6 -6.07 12.86 -5.70
N ILE A 7 -6.88 13.25 -6.66
CA ILE A 7 -7.26 12.49 -7.86
C ILE A 7 -6.99 13.33 -9.10
N THR A 8 -6.55 12.68 -10.18
CA THR A 8 -6.42 13.32 -11.50
C THR A 8 -7.47 12.75 -12.43
N LEU A 9 -8.30 13.63 -13.01
CA LEU A 9 -9.35 13.28 -13.95
C LEU A 9 -9.04 13.89 -15.31
N VAL A 10 -9.62 13.33 -16.38
CA VAL A 10 -9.48 13.83 -17.74
C VAL A 10 -9.81 15.33 -17.84
N SER A 11 -9.23 16.00 -18.84
CA SER A 11 -9.51 17.42 -19.09
C SER A 11 -11.00 17.65 -19.37
N GLN A 12 -11.52 18.81 -18.94
CA GLN A 12 -12.93 19.28 -19.06
C GLN A 12 -13.91 18.92 -17.92
N VAL A 13 -13.47 18.31 -16.83
CA VAL A 13 -14.30 18.17 -15.61
C VAL A 13 -14.48 19.54 -14.94
N VAL A 14 -15.72 19.91 -14.63
CA VAL A 14 -16.07 21.18 -13.95
C VAL A 14 -16.66 20.97 -12.56
N TYR A 15 -17.10 19.76 -12.25
CA TYR A 15 -17.68 19.42 -10.95
C TYR A 15 -17.40 17.98 -10.59
N VAL A 16 -17.05 17.74 -9.32
CA VAL A 16 -16.84 16.40 -8.76
C VAL A 16 -17.63 16.28 -7.47
N SER A 17 -18.37 15.19 -7.34
CA SER A 17 -19.10 14.82 -6.12
C SER A 17 -18.90 13.34 -5.82
N GLY A 18 -18.93 12.95 -4.56
CA GLY A 18 -18.76 11.56 -4.20
C GLY A 18 -18.37 11.32 -2.76
N TYR A 19 -17.76 10.15 -2.55
CA TYR A 19 -17.46 9.58 -1.26
C TYR A 19 -16.00 9.17 -1.18
N VAL A 20 -15.42 9.31 0.00
CA VAL A 20 -14.14 8.70 0.39
C VAL A 20 -14.41 7.78 1.57
N ASN A 21 -14.09 6.48 1.43
CA ASN A 21 -14.38 5.43 2.41
C ASN A 21 -15.87 5.38 2.83
N GLY A 22 -16.78 5.70 1.89
CA GLY A 22 -18.23 5.73 2.12
C GLY A 22 -18.76 7.01 2.79
N GLU A 23 -17.88 7.94 3.20
CA GLU A 23 -18.28 9.25 3.72
C GLU A 23 -18.30 10.30 2.61
N ALA A 24 -19.36 11.12 2.56
CA ALA A 24 -19.48 12.14 1.53
C ALA A 24 -18.40 13.23 1.75
N CYS A 25 -17.64 13.55 0.70
CA CYS A 25 -16.58 14.55 0.76
C CYS A 25 -16.74 15.63 -0.31
N THR A 26 -16.30 16.84 0.01
CA THR A 26 -16.25 17.96 -0.95
C THR A 26 -14.93 17.90 -1.72
N PHE A 27 -15.02 17.64 -3.02
CA PHE A 27 -13.88 17.69 -3.93
C PHE A 27 -13.72 19.10 -4.50
N THR A 28 -12.51 19.65 -4.39
CA THR A 28 -12.14 20.98 -4.88
C THR A 28 -11.05 20.86 -5.94
N LEU A 29 -11.23 21.54 -7.06
CA LEU A 29 -10.21 21.65 -8.10
C LEU A 29 -8.96 22.32 -7.50
N SER A 30 -7.85 21.60 -7.44
CA SER A 30 -6.59 22.12 -6.90
C SER A 30 -5.62 22.56 -7.99
N ASP A 31 -5.62 21.88 -9.15
CA ASP A 31 -4.71 22.20 -10.25
C ASP A 31 -5.26 21.74 -11.62
N THR A 32 -4.67 22.23 -12.70
CA THR A 32 -4.90 21.76 -14.07
C THR A 32 -3.57 21.53 -14.76
N THR A 33 -3.27 20.28 -15.07
CA THR A 33 -2.02 19.85 -15.70
C THR A 33 -2.24 19.52 -17.18
N ALA A 34 -1.17 19.21 -17.91
CA ALA A 34 -1.26 18.71 -19.28
C ALA A 34 -2.07 17.40 -19.38
N ASP A 35 -2.08 16.62 -18.30
CA ASP A 35 -2.71 15.30 -18.23
C ASP A 35 -4.17 15.35 -17.73
N GLY A 36 -4.64 16.49 -17.23
CA GLY A 36 -6.02 16.63 -16.74
C GLY A 36 -6.25 17.66 -15.64
N THR A 37 -7.35 17.50 -14.89
CA THR A 37 -7.70 18.32 -13.73
C THR A 37 -7.44 17.55 -12.44
N VAL A 38 -6.76 18.19 -11.48
CA VAL A 38 -6.45 17.59 -10.18
C VAL A 38 -7.46 18.08 -9.17
N TRP A 39 -8.14 17.16 -8.51
CA TRP A 39 -9.14 17.44 -7.50
C TRP A 39 -8.72 16.86 -6.16
N THR A 40 -8.94 17.63 -5.09
CA THR A 40 -8.59 17.22 -3.73
C THR A 40 -9.79 17.26 -2.80
N ALA A 41 -9.78 16.39 -1.80
CA ALA A 41 -10.77 16.37 -0.72
C ALA A 41 -10.08 16.07 0.62
N GLU A 42 -10.57 16.65 1.70
CA GLU A 42 -10.17 16.24 3.04
C GLU A 42 -11.03 15.08 3.51
N ALA A 43 -10.40 13.97 3.86
CA ALA A 43 -11.05 12.78 4.40
C ALA A 43 -10.55 12.49 5.82
N ALA A 44 -11.35 11.80 6.62
CA ALA A 44 -10.88 11.23 7.87
C ALA A 44 -9.71 10.27 7.61
N ARG A 45 -8.62 10.40 8.36
CA ARG A 45 -7.43 9.59 8.11
C ARG A 45 -7.70 8.11 8.38
N ALA A 46 -7.52 7.26 7.37
CA ALA A 46 -7.68 5.81 7.47
C ALA A 46 -6.47 5.16 8.16
N ARG A 47 -6.67 4.01 8.84
CA ARG A 47 -5.64 3.32 9.65
C ARG A 47 -4.38 2.92 8.86
N LEU A 48 -4.52 2.61 7.58
CA LEU A 48 -3.40 2.26 6.68
C LEU A 48 -3.18 3.30 5.59
N ASP A 49 -3.84 4.46 5.71
CA ASP A 49 -3.85 5.50 4.67
C ASP A 49 -4.27 4.94 3.29
N ILE A 50 -5.23 4.01 3.28
CA ILE A 50 -5.91 3.51 2.09
C ILE A 50 -7.29 4.17 1.99
N TYR A 51 -7.64 4.63 0.79
CA TYR A 51 -8.85 5.41 0.54
C TYR A 51 -9.58 4.87 -0.68
N ASP A 52 -10.77 4.30 -0.46
CA ASP A 52 -11.70 3.93 -1.52
C ASP A 52 -12.52 5.15 -1.92
N ILE A 53 -12.44 5.51 -3.19
CA ILE A 53 -13.03 6.71 -3.76
C ILE A 53 -14.11 6.30 -4.75
N SER A 54 -15.33 6.79 -4.52
CA SER A 54 -16.44 6.64 -5.45
C SER A 54 -16.97 8.03 -5.79
N ILE A 55 -16.72 8.49 -7.01
CA ILE A 55 -17.04 9.85 -7.45
C ILE A 55 -17.82 9.85 -8.74
N THR A 56 -18.61 10.90 -8.94
CA THR A 56 -19.21 11.28 -10.21
C THR A 56 -18.61 12.62 -10.63
N ALA A 57 -17.92 12.61 -11.77
CA ALA A 57 -17.38 13.79 -12.41
C ALA A 57 -18.35 14.27 -13.48
N VAL A 58 -18.56 15.58 -13.58
CA VAL A 58 -19.44 16.22 -14.56
C VAL A 58 -18.61 17.20 -15.39
N ASP A 59 -18.77 17.15 -16.71
CA ASP A 59 -18.11 18.07 -17.65
C ASP A 59 -18.94 19.34 -17.91
N ALA A 60 -18.37 20.28 -18.67
CA ALA A 60 -19.05 21.54 -19.01
C ALA A 60 -20.32 21.36 -19.88
N ALA A 61 -20.48 20.22 -20.55
CA ALA A 61 -21.66 19.88 -21.34
C ALA A 61 -22.75 19.18 -20.50
N GLY A 62 -22.47 18.88 -19.23
CA GLY A 62 -23.38 18.19 -18.32
C GLY A 62 -23.32 16.67 -18.40
N ASN A 63 -22.34 16.10 -19.12
CA ASN A 63 -22.15 14.65 -19.12
C ASN A 63 -21.54 14.22 -17.78
N ALA A 64 -22.06 13.12 -17.22
CA ALA A 64 -21.60 12.58 -15.95
C ALA A 64 -20.95 11.21 -16.13
N VAL A 65 -19.81 10.99 -15.48
CA VAL A 65 -19.09 9.72 -15.46
C VAL A 65 -18.75 9.35 -14.02
N THR A 66 -18.99 8.09 -13.66
CA THR A 66 -18.65 7.56 -12.33
C THR A 66 -17.32 6.84 -12.36
N TYR A 67 -16.46 7.14 -11.39
CA TYR A 67 -15.17 6.49 -11.16
C TYR A 67 -15.18 5.82 -9.80
N ASN A 68 -14.65 4.60 -9.74
CA ASN A 68 -14.34 3.90 -8.50
C ASN A 68 -12.85 3.55 -8.51
N MET A 69 -12.12 3.92 -7.47
CA MET A 69 -10.68 3.67 -7.36
C MET A 69 -10.22 3.61 -5.92
N THR A 70 -9.07 2.99 -5.68
CA THR A 70 -8.42 2.94 -4.37
C THR A 70 -7.09 3.68 -4.43
N ILE A 71 -6.87 4.63 -3.53
CA ILE A 71 -5.61 5.37 -3.41
C ILE A 71 -4.87 4.95 -2.15
N TYR A 72 -3.58 4.71 -2.30
CA TYR A 72 -2.68 4.29 -1.23
C TYR A 72 -1.72 5.43 -0.88
N TYR A 73 -1.88 6.01 0.31
CA TYR A 73 -0.95 6.97 0.90
C TYR A 73 -0.13 6.37 2.05
N GLY A 74 -0.36 5.10 2.37
CA GLY A 74 0.39 4.33 3.34
C GLY A 74 0.68 2.92 2.86
N LEU A 75 0.51 1.94 3.75
CA LEU A 75 0.85 0.56 3.47
C LEU A 75 -0.21 -0.12 2.59
N ASN A 76 0.18 -0.49 1.38
CA ASN A 76 -0.56 -1.44 0.55
C ASN A 76 0.05 -2.83 0.76
N LEU A 77 -0.64 -3.71 1.49
CA LEU A 77 -0.12 -5.02 1.89
C LEU A 77 -1.16 -6.12 1.67
N VAL A 78 -0.67 -7.32 1.38
CA VAL A 78 -1.45 -8.56 1.31
C VAL A 78 -0.99 -9.44 2.48
N ILE A 79 -1.82 -9.51 3.53
CA ILE A 79 -1.47 -10.15 4.81
C ILE A 79 -2.30 -11.41 5.10
N ASP A 80 -3.23 -11.73 4.21
CA ASP A 80 -4.30 -12.70 4.39
C ASP A 80 -4.36 -13.68 3.21
N ARG A 81 -3.22 -13.99 2.57
CA ARG A 81 -3.17 -15.07 1.58
C ARG A 81 -3.65 -16.36 2.22
N GLU A 82 -4.55 -17.05 1.54
CA GLU A 82 -5.06 -18.35 1.95
C GLU A 82 -4.63 -19.44 0.97
N ARG A 83 -4.73 -20.69 1.40
CA ARG A 83 -4.46 -21.86 0.56
C ARG A 83 -5.25 -21.82 -0.75
N SER A 84 -6.52 -21.42 -0.70
CA SER A 84 -7.38 -21.28 -1.89
C SER A 84 -6.85 -20.25 -2.88
N ASP A 85 -6.21 -19.17 -2.42
CA ASP A 85 -5.60 -18.18 -3.30
C ASP A 85 -4.43 -18.80 -4.08
N VAL A 86 -3.59 -19.58 -3.38
CA VAL A 86 -2.43 -20.27 -3.97
C VAL A 86 -2.89 -21.35 -4.95
N GLU A 87 -3.89 -22.13 -4.58
CA GLU A 87 -4.49 -23.15 -5.44
C GLU A 87 -5.08 -22.51 -6.70
N HIS A 88 -5.82 -21.41 -6.58
CA HIS A 88 -6.35 -20.67 -7.72
C HIS A 88 -5.22 -20.14 -8.63
N ALA A 89 -4.15 -19.60 -8.05
CA ALA A 89 -2.99 -19.16 -8.84
C ALA A 89 -2.32 -20.32 -9.59
N ALA A 90 -2.21 -21.49 -8.95
CA ALA A 90 -1.67 -22.70 -9.57
C ALA A 90 -2.58 -23.21 -10.70
N GLU A 91 -3.90 -23.20 -10.51
CA GLU A 91 -4.89 -23.57 -11.54
C GLU A 91 -4.79 -22.67 -12.77
N MET A 92 -4.78 -21.34 -12.57
CA MET A 92 -4.65 -20.39 -13.67
C MET A 92 -3.32 -20.57 -14.41
N ARG A 93 -2.22 -20.82 -13.69
CA ARG A 93 -0.92 -21.12 -14.29
C ARG A 93 -0.96 -22.37 -15.16
N LEU A 94 -1.59 -23.44 -14.69
CA LEU A 94 -1.72 -24.71 -15.44
C LEU A 94 -2.64 -24.57 -16.66
N LYS A 95 -3.70 -23.77 -16.53
CA LYS A 95 -4.64 -23.47 -17.61
C LYS A 95 -3.95 -22.77 -18.78
N GLY A 96 -2.99 -21.89 -18.49
CA GLY A 96 -2.25 -21.12 -19.49
C GLY A 96 -3.11 -20.04 -20.15
N VAL A 97 -2.47 -19.00 -20.70
CA VAL A 97 -3.16 -17.82 -21.26
C VAL A 97 -4.13 -18.18 -22.38
N ASP A 98 -3.78 -19.15 -23.23
CA ASP A 98 -4.62 -19.61 -24.34
C ASP A 98 -5.92 -20.30 -23.87
N GLY A 99 -5.92 -20.82 -22.64
CA GLY A 99 -7.07 -21.46 -22.03
C GLY A 99 -7.98 -20.51 -21.25
N MET A 100 -7.51 -19.29 -20.96
CA MET A 100 -8.23 -18.31 -20.12
C MET A 100 -9.34 -17.60 -20.90
N THR A 101 -10.43 -17.31 -20.20
CA THR A 101 -11.41 -16.32 -20.66
C THR A 101 -10.84 -14.90 -20.52
N ASP A 102 -11.38 -13.92 -21.23
CA ASP A 102 -10.96 -12.52 -21.12
C ASP A 102 -10.92 -12.03 -19.66
N LYS A 103 -11.96 -12.36 -18.87
CA LYS A 103 -12.02 -11.99 -17.45
C LYS A 103 -10.95 -12.66 -16.58
N GLU A 104 -10.60 -13.89 -16.89
CA GLU A 104 -9.53 -14.60 -16.17
C GLU A 104 -8.17 -14.05 -16.57
N LEU A 105 -7.98 -13.72 -17.85
CA LEU A 105 -6.77 -13.10 -18.36
C LEU A 105 -6.56 -11.70 -17.73
N ASP A 106 -7.60 -10.89 -17.63
CA ASP A 106 -7.55 -9.58 -16.97
C ASP A 106 -7.05 -9.73 -15.53
N LYS A 107 -7.67 -10.62 -14.74
CA LYS A 107 -7.24 -10.91 -13.36
C LYS A 107 -5.82 -11.47 -13.27
N TRP A 108 -5.45 -12.34 -14.23
CA TRP A 108 -4.10 -12.90 -14.29
C TRP A 108 -3.05 -11.81 -14.55
N LEU A 109 -3.36 -10.82 -15.40
CA LEU A 109 -2.48 -9.71 -15.72
C LEU A 109 -2.40 -8.69 -14.57
N GLU A 110 -3.49 -8.46 -13.84
CA GLU A 110 -3.50 -7.65 -12.60
C GLU A 110 -2.60 -8.26 -11.51
N GLY A 111 -2.51 -9.59 -11.47
CA GLY A 111 -1.74 -10.35 -10.50
C GLY A 111 -2.63 -11.03 -9.47
N LEU A 112 -2.45 -12.34 -9.31
CA LEU A 112 -3.27 -13.14 -8.41
C LEU A 112 -2.74 -13.07 -6.97
N LYS A 113 -3.64 -12.88 -5.99
CA LYS A 113 -3.34 -12.78 -4.56
C LYS A 113 -2.44 -13.91 -4.04
N GLY A 114 -2.67 -15.14 -4.50
CA GLY A 114 -1.92 -16.32 -4.09
C GLY A 114 -0.55 -16.48 -4.76
N SER A 115 -0.18 -15.57 -5.64
CA SER A 115 1.18 -15.51 -6.19
C SER A 115 2.08 -14.63 -5.32
N TYR A 116 3.40 -14.83 -5.46
CA TYR A 116 4.42 -13.94 -4.89
C TYR A 116 5.39 -13.58 -6.01
N ASN A 117 5.08 -12.51 -6.73
CA ASN A 117 5.72 -12.14 -7.99
C ASN A 117 6.38 -10.75 -7.91
N ALA A 118 6.85 -10.23 -9.04
CA ALA A 118 7.50 -8.91 -9.12
C ALA A 118 6.64 -7.77 -8.54
N THR A 119 5.32 -7.80 -8.75
CA THR A 119 4.39 -6.84 -8.16
C THR A 119 4.39 -6.93 -6.63
N ASP A 120 4.43 -8.14 -6.05
CA ASP A 120 4.57 -8.33 -4.60
C ASP A 120 5.90 -7.81 -4.07
N LEU A 121 7.01 -8.12 -4.75
CA LEU A 121 8.33 -7.61 -4.36
C LEU A 121 8.36 -6.07 -4.36
N ASN A 122 7.88 -5.44 -5.42
CA ASN A 122 7.82 -3.98 -5.54
C ASN A 122 6.90 -3.35 -4.49
N ARG A 123 5.75 -3.99 -4.20
CA ARG A 123 4.80 -3.52 -3.19
C ARG A 123 5.42 -3.56 -1.79
N VAL A 124 6.06 -4.67 -1.43
CA VAL A 124 6.73 -4.79 -0.12
C VAL A 124 7.95 -3.87 -0.02
N GLU A 125 8.74 -3.70 -1.07
CA GLU A 125 9.87 -2.75 -1.07
C GLU A 125 9.37 -1.29 -0.91
N THR A 126 8.21 -0.96 -1.48
CA THR A 126 7.54 0.33 -1.26
C THR A 126 7.06 0.48 0.20
N ALA A 127 6.52 -0.60 0.78
CA ALA A 127 6.11 -0.62 2.18
C ALA A 127 7.30 -0.50 3.15
N VAL A 128 8.42 -1.15 2.85
CA VAL A 128 9.68 -1.04 3.58
C VAL A 128 10.18 0.40 3.58
N GLU A 129 10.21 1.05 2.41
CA GLU A 129 10.59 2.46 2.30
C GLU A 129 9.68 3.35 3.13
N TYR A 130 8.36 3.18 3.01
CA TYR A 130 7.36 3.94 3.77
C TYR A 130 7.58 3.83 5.29
N VAL A 131 7.73 2.62 5.82
CA VAL A 131 7.95 2.43 7.27
C VAL A 131 9.30 2.98 7.70
N SER A 132 10.35 2.80 6.88
CA SER A 132 11.67 3.35 7.14
C SER A 132 11.65 4.88 7.22
N ASP A 133 10.95 5.56 6.30
CA ASP A 133 10.81 7.02 6.30
C ASP A 133 10.03 7.52 7.53
N LYS A 134 9.01 6.77 7.95
CA LYS A 134 8.25 7.07 9.16
C LYS A 134 9.10 6.91 10.42
N LEU A 135 9.92 5.86 10.50
CA LEU A 135 10.89 5.67 11.57
C LEU A 135 11.94 6.79 11.60
N ALA A 136 12.42 7.21 10.42
CA ALA A 136 13.34 8.34 10.30
C ALA A 136 12.71 9.65 10.81
N SER A 137 11.40 9.85 10.62
CA SER A 137 10.68 11.03 11.13
C SER A 137 10.66 11.13 12.66
N VAL A 138 10.89 10.02 13.36
CA VAL A 138 11.03 9.96 14.82
C VAL A 138 12.48 9.74 15.27
N GLY A 139 13.45 9.90 14.37
CA GLY A 139 14.89 9.84 14.65
C GLY A 139 15.54 8.46 14.54
N ILE A 140 14.83 7.44 14.02
CA ILE A 140 15.37 6.08 13.85
C ILE A 140 15.77 5.88 12.38
N HIS A 141 17.07 5.85 12.10
CA HIS A 141 17.61 5.68 10.75
C HIS A 141 18.21 4.28 10.55
N LEU A 142 17.63 3.48 9.66
CA LEU A 142 18.00 2.05 9.50
C LEU A 142 19.01 1.77 8.36
N GLY A 143 19.34 2.76 7.53
CA GLY A 143 20.23 2.57 6.38
C GLY A 143 19.73 1.50 5.43
N ILE A 144 18.45 1.55 5.09
CA ILE A 144 17.77 0.61 4.20
C ILE A 144 17.98 1.02 2.74
N SER A 145 18.10 0.03 1.85
CA SER A 145 18.15 0.23 0.41
C SER A 145 17.12 -0.67 -0.25
N VAL A 146 16.24 -0.08 -1.06
CA VAL A 146 15.10 -0.75 -1.70
C VAL A 146 15.24 -0.84 -3.21
N GLN A 147 14.61 -1.85 -3.81
CA GLN A 147 14.50 -2.03 -5.26
C GLN A 147 13.03 -2.21 -5.64
N LYS A 148 12.46 -1.23 -6.35
CA LYS A 148 11.02 -1.15 -6.66
C LYS A 148 10.70 -1.31 -8.14
N ASN A 149 11.65 -1.83 -8.93
CA ASN A 149 11.53 -2.01 -10.37
C ASN A 149 11.72 -3.47 -10.81
N TRP A 150 11.37 -4.43 -9.94
CA TRP A 150 11.32 -5.84 -10.33
C TRP A 150 10.37 -6.01 -11.51
N ALA A 151 10.86 -6.63 -12.57
CA ALA A 151 10.08 -7.06 -13.73
C ALA A 151 9.72 -8.54 -13.61
N ARG A 152 8.70 -8.97 -14.36
CA ARG A 152 8.25 -10.37 -14.37
C ARG A 152 9.36 -11.32 -14.82
N GLU A 153 10.21 -10.85 -15.72
CA GLU A 153 11.31 -11.59 -16.35
C GLU A 153 12.57 -11.61 -15.48
N ASP A 154 12.62 -10.83 -14.39
CA ASP A 154 13.77 -10.78 -13.51
C ASP A 154 13.92 -12.10 -12.74
N LEU A 155 15.19 -12.47 -12.50
CA LEU A 155 15.56 -13.59 -11.65
C LEU A 155 16.29 -13.03 -10.42
N PRO A 156 15.59 -12.87 -9.27
CA PRO A 156 16.21 -12.36 -8.06
C PRO A 156 17.39 -13.21 -7.62
N SER A 157 18.52 -12.58 -7.34
CA SER A 157 19.67 -13.28 -6.76
C SER A 157 19.43 -13.59 -5.28
N GLN A 158 20.21 -14.53 -4.73
CA GLN A 158 20.17 -14.81 -3.29
C GLN A 158 20.52 -13.57 -2.46
N SER A 159 21.46 -12.73 -2.93
CA SER A 159 21.82 -11.47 -2.27
C SER A 159 20.68 -10.47 -2.27
N ASP A 160 19.88 -10.41 -3.36
CA ASP A 160 18.71 -9.53 -3.40
C ASP A 160 17.68 -9.95 -2.36
N MET A 161 17.41 -11.24 -2.25
CA MET A 161 16.43 -11.77 -1.30
C MET A 161 16.91 -11.68 0.16
N GLN A 162 18.22 -11.76 0.40
CA GLN A 162 18.81 -11.48 1.71
C GLN A 162 18.69 -10.00 2.09
N ARG A 163 18.94 -9.07 1.15
CA ARG A 163 18.71 -7.63 1.36
C ARG A 163 17.24 -7.37 1.68
N TYR A 164 16.35 -7.92 0.87
CA TYR A 164 14.90 -7.78 1.00
C TYR A 164 14.41 -8.19 2.39
N LEU A 165 14.67 -9.44 2.81
CA LEU A 165 14.29 -9.92 4.15
C LEU A 165 15.03 -9.17 5.26
N GLY A 166 16.30 -8.85 5.04
CA GLY A 166 17.12 -8.08 5.99
C GLY A 166 16.57 -6.68 6.25
N ASN A 167 15.98 -6.02 5.26
CA ASN A 167 15.33 -4.73 5.44
C ASN A 167 14.08 -4.85 6.34
N VAL A 168 13.24 -5.87 6.10
CA VAL A 168 12.06 -6.13 6.92
C VAL A 168 12.47 -6.51 8.35
N GLN A 169 13.53 -7.30 8.52
CA GLN A 169 14.07 -7.65 9.84
C GLN A 169 14.60 -6.40 10.58
N LYS A 170 15.36 -5.52 9.91
CA LYS A 170 15.80 -4.25 10.50
C LYS A 170 14.63 -3.39 10.98
N ILE A 171 13.53 -3.38 10.22
CA ILE A 171 12.30 -2.67 10.62
C ILE A 171 11.68 -3.33 11.85
N ARG A 172 11.57 -4.67 11.86
CA ARG A 172 11.06 -5.43 13.00
C ARG A 172 11.85 -5.14 14.28
N ASP A 173 13.17 -5.10 14.18
CA ASP A 173 14.08 -4.94 15.31
C ASP A 173 14.26 -3.47 15.73
N SER A 174 13.69 -2.52 14.98
CA SER A 174 13.87 -1.09 15.22
C SER A 174 13.17 -0.57 16.47
N ILE A 175 12.09 -1.24 16.90
CA ILE A 175 11.29 -0.88 18.06
C ILE A 175 10.85 -2.15 18.81
N ALA A 176 10.39 -1.99 20.05
CA ALA A 176 9.76 -3.10 20.76
C ALA A 176 8.44 -3.48 20.07
N VAL A 177 8.35 -4.73 19.63
CA VAL A 177 7.14 -5.31 19.02
C VAL A 177 6.40 -6.20 20.00
N THR A 178 5.12 -6.44 19.72
CA THR A 178 4.27 -7.34 20.52
C THR A 178 4.54 -8.80 20.18
N GLU A 179 4.19 -9.71 21.10
CA GLU A 179 4.40 -11.17 20.94
C GLU A 179 3.70 -11.76 19.71
N ASP A 180 2.59 -11.15 19.26
CA ASP A 180 1.86 -11.54 18.05
C ASP A 180 2.51 -11.02 16.75
N THR A 181 3.61 -10.26 16.82
CA THR A 181 4.37 -9.87 15.63
C THR A 181 5.20 -11.06 15.15
N PRO A 182 4.90 -11.61 13.96
CA PRO A 182 5.51 -12.85 13.52
C PRO A 182 7.03 -12.72 13.36
N GLU A 183 7.71 -13.85 13.48
CA GLU A 183 9.12 -13.96 13.11
C GLU A 183 9.22 -14.11 11.59
N LEU A 184 10.26 -13.54 11.01
CA LEU A 184 10.48 -13.67 9.57
C LEU A 184 11.07 -15.04 9.23
N THR A 185 10.70 -15.53 8.05
CA THR A 185 11.45 -16.62 7.44
C THR A 185 12.90 -16.21 7.20
N THR A 186 13.81 -17.17 7.28
CA THR A 186 15.24 -16.93 7.05
C THR A 186 15.61 -16.98 5.57
N SER A 187 14.70 -17.41 4.71
CA SER A 187 14.95 -17.57 3.28
C SER A 187 13.66 -17.40 2.45
N MET A 188 13.80 -16.84 1.26
CA MET A 188 12.73 -16.80 0.25
C MET A 188 12.60 -18.12 -0.52
N ASN A 189 13.45 -19.12 -0.25
CA ASN A 189 13.39 -20.42 -0.90
C ASN A 189 12.18 -21.22 -0.40
N ASN A 190 11.34 -21.68 -1.34
CA ASN A 190 10.10 -22.40 -1.05
C ASN A 190 9.14 -21.62 -0.13
N LEU A 191 9.10 -20.29 -0.30
CA LEU A 191 8.23 -19.40 0.46
C LEU A 191 6.78 -19.90 0.46
N THR A 192 6.24 -20.13 1.65
CA THR A 192 4.83 -20.48 1.88
C THR A 192 3.96 -19.22 1.90
N TYR A 193 2.65 -19.38 1.75
CA TYR A 193 1.74 -18.23 1.82
C TYR A 193 1.66 -17.65 3.24
N GLU A 194 1.85 -18.47 4.28
CA GLU A 194 1.99 -18.01 5.66
C GLU A 194 3.24 -17.14 5.83
N GLU A 195 4.40 -17.59 5.35
CA GLU A 195 5.64 -16.79 5.42
C GLU A 195 5.54 -15.49 4.61
N ALA A 196 4.89 -15.52 3.44
CA ALA A 196 4.60 -14.33 2.65
C ALA A 196 3.71 -13.33 3.42
N ASN A 197 2.67 -13.83 4.11
CA ASN A 197 1.83 -13.00 4.96
C ASN A 197 2.62 -12.41 6.14
N ASP A 198 3.50 -13.19 6.75
CA ASP A 198 4.26 -12.77 7.92
C ASP A 198 5.25 -11.65 7.59
N ILE A 199 5.89 -11.68 6.41
CA ILE A 199 6.72 -10.57 5.89
C ILE A 199 5.92 -9.26 5.89
N GLU A 200 4.71 -9.28 5.35
CA GLU A 200 3.86 -8.09 5.22
C GLU A 200 3.25 -7.68 6.57
N LYS A 201 2.87 -8.63 7.44
CA LYS A 201 2.36 -8.36 8.80
C LYS A 201 3.37 -7.66 9.68
N VAL A 202 4.66 -8.01 9.61
CA VAL A 202 5.71 -7.30 10.36
C VAL A 202 5.69 -5.80 10.04
N LEU A 203 5.61 -5.44 8.76
CA LEU A 203 5.56 -4.03 8.34
C LEU A 203 4.29 -3.34 8.85
N MET A 204 3.15 -4.03 8.80
CA MET A 204 1.89 -3.52 9.35
C MET A 204 1.98 -3.29 10.86
N HIS A 205 2.50 -4.26 11.62
CA HIS A 205 2.57 -4.20 13.09
C HIS A 205 3.47 -3.08 13.55
N VAL A 206 4.67 -2.96 12.97
CA VAL A 206 5.61 -1.87 13.28
C VAL A 206 4.99 -0.52 12.95
N ASN A 207 4.29 -0.38 11.83
CA ASN A 207 3.61 0.87 11.49
C ASN A 207 2.50 1.24 12.51
N ILE A 208 1.69 0.27 12.93
CA ILE A 208 0.64 0.50 13.93
C ILE A 208 1.23 0.92 15.28
N LEU A 209 2.30 0.27 15.71
CA LEU A 209 2.99 0.60 16.96
C LEU A 209 3.60 2.01 16.89
N LEU A 210 4.26 2.33 15.78
CA LEU A 210 4.83 3.66 15.55
C LEU A 210 3.76 4.76 15.56
N GLU A 211 2.62 4.55 14.90
CA GLU A 211 1.49 5.49 14.97
C GLU A 211 0.94 5.65 16.38
N SER A 212 0.88 4.57 17.15
CA SER A 212 0.42 4.58 18.54
C SER A 212 1.39 5.36 19.43
N MET A 213 2.70 5.16 19.26
CA MET A 213 3.75 5.92 19.95
C MET A 213 3.66 7.42 19.65
N MET A 214 3.56 7.79 18.36
CA MET A 214 3.43 9.19 17.94
C MET A 214 2.17 9.85 18.53
N LYS A 215 1.05 9.11 18.60
CA LYS A 215 -0.18 9.60 19.23
C LYS A 215 0.00 9.76 20.75
N ALA A 216 0.69 8.84 21.42
CA ALA A 216 0.92 8.93 22.86
C ALA A 216 1.67 10.21 23.25
N TRP A 217 2.72 10.59 22.50
CA TRP A 217 3.44 11.85 22.71
C TRP A 217 2.55 13.08 22.60
N TYR A 218 1.60 13.07 21.66
CA TYR A 218 0.64 14.15 21.50
C TYR A 218 -0.30 14.28 22.71
N TYR A 219 -0.77 13.16 23.27
CA TYR A 219 -1.68 13.17 24.42
C TYR A 219 -0.98 13.35 25.77
N SER A 220 0.31 13.03 25.88
CA SER A 220 1.11 13.25 27.09
C SER A 220 1.57 14.71 27.29
N GLY A 221 1.27 15.61 26.34
CA GLY A 221 1.55 17.04 26.48
C GLY A 221 3.02 17.44 26.35
N GLU A 222 3.92 16.54 25.93
CA GLU A 222 5.36 16.81 25.89
C GLU A 222 5.78 17.82 24.80
N ILE A 223 4.91 18.14 23.85
CA ILE A 223 5.12 19.26 22.91
C ILE A 223 4.97 20.63 23.61
N TYR A 224 4.25 20.68 24.74
CA TYR A 224 4.04 21.89 25.54
C TYR A 224 4.94 21.98 26.79
N ALA A 225 5.88 21.05 26.96
CA ALA A 225 6.78 21.04 28.11
C ALA A 225 8.06 21.89 27.90
N GLY A 226 7.98 22.92 27.06
CA GLY A 226 8.98 23.98 26.94
C GLY A 226 8.30 25.34 27.11
N GLU A 227 8.70 26.05 28.16
CA GLU A 227 8.31 27.41 28.60
C GLU A 227 7.11 27.52 29.56
N VAL A 228 7.43 27.60 30.87
CA VAL A 228 6.85 28.58 31.80
C VAL A 228 7.99 29.26 32.56
#